data_AF-A0A7V9W0Y1-F1
#
_entry.id   AF-A0A7V9W0Y1-F1
#
_cell.length_a   1.000
_cell.length_b   1.000
_cell.length_c   1.000
_cell.angle_alpha   90.00
_cell.angle_beta   90.00
_cell.angle_gamma   90.00
#
_symmetry.space_group_name_H-M   'P 1'
#
loop_
_entity.id
_entity.type
_entity.pdbx_description
1 polymer ?
#
loop_
_entity_poly.entity_id
_entity_poly.type
_entity_poly.pdbx_seq_one_letter_code
_entity_poly.pdbx_strand_id
1 'polypeptide(L)' 'MPKSGPKQARVEPIRDAQDMNLPVTGWNVIDETDPSNEIVISEHDTEAEAIRVAEEYEQRED' A
#
# COMPACT_ATOMS: atom_id res chain seq x y z
N MET A 1 -17.60 -15.07 -10.57
CA MET A 1 -17.21 -13.78 -11.17
C MET A 1 -15.70 -13.69 -11.02
N PRO A 2 -14.92 -13.44 -12.08
CA PRO A 2 -13.50 -13.15 -11.85
C PRO A 2 -13.47 -11.91 -10.95
N LYS A 3 -12.91 -12.08 -9.76
CA LYS A 3 -12.63 -10.93 -8.91
C LYS A 3 -11.49 -10.15 -9.57
N SER A 4 -11.48 -8.85 -9.31
CA SER A 4 -10.37 -7.93 -9.56
C SER A 4 -10.38 -7.24 -10.91
N GLY A 5 -10.54 -5.91 -10.84
CA GLY A 5 -10.20 -4.98 -11.90
C GLY A 5 -8.66 -4.87 -12.05
N PRO A 6 -8.14 -3.78 -12.64
CA PRO A 6 -6.69 -3.58 -12.71
C PRO A 6 -6.06 -3.62 -11.31
N LYS A 7 -4.79 -4.04 -11.22
CA LYS A 7 -4.06 -3.99 -9.95
C LYS A 7 -4.07 -2.58 -9.40
N GLN A 8 -4.40 -2.45 -8.12
CA GLN A 8 -4.43 -1.19 -7.40
C GLN A 8 -3.68 -1.32 -6.08
N ALA A 9 -2.84 -0.33 -5.78
CA ALA A 9 -2.11 -0.27 -4.53
C ALA A 9 -2.24 1.10 -3.87
N ARG A 10 -2.38 1.08 -2.54
CA ARG A 10 -2.45 2.26 -1.70
C ARG A 10 -1.26 2.32 -0.75
N VAL A 11 -0.76 3.54 -0.53
CA VAL A 11 0.32 3.79 0.44
C VAL A 11 -0.29 4.30 1.74
N GLU A 12 0.04 3.66 2.87
CA GLU A 12 -0.42 4.06 4.20
C GLU A 12 0.74 4.33 5.16
N PRO A 13 0.69 5.43 5.94
CA PRO A 13 1.69 5.69 6.97
C PRO A 13 1.54 4.77 8.20
N ILE A 14 2.65 4.25 8.68
CA ILE A 14 2.76 3.49 9.92
C ILE A 14 3.03 4.46 11.07
N ARG A 15 2.31 4.25 12.17
CA ARG A 15 2.48 4.98 13.43
C ARG A 15 2.37 4.00 14.59
N ASP A 16 3.12 4.25 15.65
CA ASP A 16 3.15 3.40 16.86
C ASP A 16 1.77 3.32 17.58
N ALA A 17 0.88 4.27 17.30
CA ALA A 17 -0.52 4.24 17.71
C ALA A 17 -1.42 4.88 16.64
N GLN A 18 -2.73 4.70 16.75
CA GLN A 18 -3.73 5.30 15.85
C GLN A 18 -3.86 6.84 15.99
N ASP A 19 -2.90 7.50 16.64
CA ASP A 19 -2.89 8.95 16.79
C ASP A 19 -2.22 9.61 15.58
N MET A 20 -3.00 10.41 14.84
CA MET A 20 -2.53 11.13 13.64
C MET A 20 -1.48 12.20 13.94
N ASN A 21 -1.32 12.61 15.20
CA ASN A 21 -0.31 13.60 15.61
C ASN A 21 1.08 12.97 15.85
N LEU A 22 1.18 11.63 15.89
CA LEU A 22 2.45 10.95 16.04
C LEU A 22 3.26 10.97 14.75
N PRO A 23 4.60 11.00 14.86
CA PRO A 23 5.47 10.92 13.69
C PRO A 23 5.23 9.60 12.94
N VAL A 24 5.35 9.67 11.62
CA VAL A 24 5.34 8.47 10.77
C VAL A 24 6.64 7.72 11.00
N THR A 25 6.54 6.43 11.30
CA THR A 25 7.67 5.54 11.56
C THR A 25 8.01 4.63 10.38
N GLY A 26 7.11 4.54 9.39
CA GLY A 26 7.28 3.79 8.15
C GLY A 26 6.07 3.93 7.22
N TRP A 27 6.07 3.20 6.11
CA TRP A 27 5.05 3.26 5.08
C TRP A 27 4.72 1.88 4.53
N ASN A 28 3.45 1.48 4.60
CA ASN A 28 2.94 0.26 3.99
C ASN A 28 2.50 0.52 2.56
N VAL A 29 2.77 -0.46 1.69
CA VAL A 29 2.08 -0.61 0.41
C VAL A 29 1.05 -1.71 0.56
N ILE A 30 -0.20 -1.40 0.26
CA ILE A 30 -1.35 -2.27 0.44
C ILE A 30 -1.95 -2.56 -0.92
N ASP A 31 -2.08 -3.84 -1.28
CA ASP A 31 -2.87 -4.25 -2.42
C ASP A 31 -4.36 -4.14 -2.09
N GLU A 32 -5.07 -3.29 -2.83
CA GLU A 32 -6.52 -3.05 -2.71
C GLU A 32 -7.30 -3.51 -3.95
N THR A 33 -6.68 -4.34 -4.78
CA THR A 33 -7.27 -4.90 -6.00
C THR A 33 -8.57 -5.70 -5.73
N ASP A 34 -8.68 -6.32 -4.55
CA ASP A 34 -9.96 -6.77 -3.97
C ASP A 34 -10.24 -5.95 -2.69
N PRO A 35 -11.22 -5.03 -2.69
CA PRO A 35 -11.54 -4.21 -1.53
C PRO A 35 -12.11 -5.02 -0.35
N SER A 36 -12.48 -6.29 -0.57
CA SER A 36 -12.87 -7.20 0.52
C SER A 36 -11.67 -7.93 1.13
N ASN A 37 -10.47 -7.76 0.56
CA ASN A 37 -9.26 -8.47 0.96
C ASN A 37 -8.01 -7.61 0.71
N GLU A 38 -7.93 -6.49 1.41
CA GLU A 38 -6.74 -5.65 1.43
C GLU A 38 -5.57 -6.37 2.14
N ILE A 39 -4.40 -6.40 1.52
CA ILE A 39 -3.20 -7.04 2.08
C ILE A 39 -1.99 -6.12 2.01
N VAL A 40 -1.19 -6.06 3.08
CA VAL A 40 0.11 -5.39 3.05
C VAL A 40 1.07 -6.23 2.21
N ILE A 41 1.61 -5.64 1.15
CA ILE A 41 2.55 -6.31 0.23
C ILE A 41 4.00 -5.91 0.47
N SER A 42 4.26 -4.73 1.05
CA SER A 42 5.60 -4.30 1.47
C SER A 42 5.56 -3.15 2.47
N GLU A 43 6.66 -2.94 3.19
CA GLU A 43 6.88 -1.85 4.16
C GLU A 43 8.21 -1.15 3.84
N HIS A 44 8.25 0.17 3.97
CA HIS A 44 9.40 1.02 3.64
C HIS A 44 9.62 2.14 4.65
N ASP A 45 10.86 2.58 4.82
CA ASP A 45 11.19 3.69 5.72
C ASP A 45 10.73 5.06 5.16
N THR A 46 10.67 5.18 3.82
CA THR A 46 10.33 6.46 3.16
C THR A 46 9.08 6.36 2.29
N GLU A 47 8.31 7.45 2.26
CA GLU A 47 7.11 7.59 1.44
C GLU A 47 7.43 7.41 -0.05
N ALA A 48 8.57 7.97 -0.49
CA ALA A 48 8.97 7.95 -1.88
C ALA A 48 9.27 6.51 -2.38
N GLU A 49 9.84 5.65 -1.53
CA GLU A 49 10.06 4.24 -1.86
C GLU A 49 8.73 3.47 -1.92
N ALA A 50 7.85 3.69 -0.94
CA ALA A 50 6.52 3.07 -0.93
C ALA A 50 5.68 3.46 -2.16
N ILE A 51 5.70 4.74 -2.57
CA ILE A 51 5.02 5.22 -3.78
C ILE A 51 5.57 4.53 -5.03
N ARG A 52 6.89 4.46 -5.20
CA ARG A 52 7.50 3.79 -6.37
C ARG A 52 7.07 2.32 -6.46
N VAL A 53 7.08 1.61 -5.34
CA VAL A 53 6.66 0.20 -5.30
C VAL A 53 5.17 0.04 -5.59
N ALA A 54 4.32 0.95 -5.10
CA ALA A 54 2.90 0.97 -5.45
C ALA A 54 2.69 1.18 -6.96
N GLU A 55 3.34 2.18 -7.55
CA GLU A 55 3.28 2.45 -8.99
C GLU A 55 3.78 1.27 -9.84
N GLU A 56 4.86 0.62 -9.42
CA GLU A 56 5.39 -0.59 -10.07
C GLU A 56 4.43 -1.77 -9.95
N TYR A 57 3.72 -1.91 -8.82
CA TYR A 57 2.73 -2.97 -8.62
C TYR A 57 1.56 -2.82 -9.59
N GLU A 58 1.03 -1.60 -9.73
CA GLU A 58 -0.09 -1.30 -10.62
C GLU A 58 0.27 -1.46 -12.11
N GLN A 59 1.52 -1.22 -12.49
CA GLN A 59 2.01 -1.35 -13.87
C GLN A 59 2.33 -2.80 -14.27
N ARG A 60 2.38 -3.75 -13.34
CA ARG A 60 2.64 -5.16 -13.67
C ARG A 60 1.41 -5.80 -14.32
N GLU A 61 1.44 -5.92 -15.64
CA GLU A 61 0.53 -6.83 -16.37
C GLU A 61 0.75 -8.28 -15.87
N ASP A 62 -0.35 -9.03 -15.73
CA ASP A 62 -0.35 -10.46 -15.35
C ASP A 62 0.04 -11.39 -16.51
#